data_AF-A0A2I8SH44-F1
#
_entry.id   AF-A0A2I8SH44-F1
#
_cell.length_a   1.000
_cell.length_b   1.000
_cell.length_c   1.000
_cell.angle_alpha   90.00
_cell.angle_beta   90.00
_cell.angle_gamma   90.00
#
_symmetry.space_group_name_H-M   'P 1'
#
loop_
_entity.id
_entity.type
_entity.pdbx_description
1 polymer ?
#
loop_
_entity_poly.entity_id
_entity_poly.type
_entity_poly.pdbx_seq_one_letter_code
_entity_poly.pdbx_strand_id
1 'polypeptide(L)'
;MKIITYTQMRSDLSATLDCLRSGESVTVTQRGKPDLVISAKSVDEIASADEVKTSAKTIDTHLAQLIASNLSPQITEGVMKLTKQLDALLQSDEARQTMMKATNAAVALQGVSESFIKALQHTQTKHADIIKKLEDK
;
A
#
# COMPACT_ATOMS: atom_id res chain seq x y z
N MET A 1 3.45 -10.53 -29.90
CA MET A 1 4.42 -10.71 -28.80
C MET A 1 5.79 -10.88 -29.41
N LYS A 2 6.63 -9.86 -29.31
CA LYS A 2 7.93 -9.78 -29.98
C LYS A 2 9.05 -10.06 -28.98
N ILE A 3 10.05 -10.87 -29.36
CA ILE A 3 11.22 -11.14 -28.54
C ILE A 3 12.40 -10.36 -29.10
N ILE A 4 13.01 -9.51 -28.27
CA ILE A 4 14.17 -8.70 -28.64
C ILE A 4 15.27 -8.83 -27.59
N THR A 5 16.52 -8.64 -28.00
CA THR A 5 17.63 -8.60 -27.05
C THR A 5 17.70 -7.24 -26.37
N TYR A 6 18.28 -7.20 -25.17
CA TYR A 6 18.54 -5.95 -24.46
C TYR A 6 19.28 -4.91 -25.30
N THR A 7 20.25 -5.34 -26.11
CA THR A 7 21.00 -4.44 -27.00
C THR A 7 20.12 -3.85 -28.10
N GLN A 8 19.28 -4.68 -28.72
CA GLN A 8 18.33 -4.23 -29.76
C GLN A 8 17.32 -3.23 -29.19
N MET A 9 16.74 -3.52 -28.02
CA MET A 9 15.83 -2.62 -27.31
C MET A 9 16.47 -1.26 -27.03
N ARG A 10 17.75 -1.23 -26.65
CA ARG A 10 18.46 0.01 -26.34
C ARG A 10 18.71 0.87 -27.57
N SER A 11 19.01 0.25 -28.70
CA SER A 11 19.22 0.95 -29.98
C SER A 11 17.89 1.44 -30.57
N ASP A 12 16.85 0.60 -30.50
CA ASP A 12 15.56 0.82 -31.16
C ASP A 12 14.44 1.08 -30.14
N LEU A 13 14.74 1.91 -29.12
CA LEU A 13 13.83 2.16 -28.00
C LEU A 13 12.51 2.79 -28.46
N SER A 14 12.57 3.75 -29.38
CA SER A 14 11.40 4.42 -29.94
C SER A 14 10.44 3.42 -30.59
N ALA A 15 10.97 2.56 -31.47
CA ALA A 15 10.18 1.52 -32.13
C ALA A 15 9.57 0.54 -31.10
N THR A 16 10.30 0.23 -30.03
CA THR A 16 9.79 -0.63 -28.95
C THR A 16 8.65 0.05 -28.19
N LEU A 17 8.76 1.35 -27.90
CA LEU A 17 7.70 2.13 -27.24
C LEU A 17 6.47 2.29 -28.14
N ASP A 18 6.65 2.42 -29.46
CA ASP A 18 5.53 2.47 -30.41
C ASP A 18 4.78 1.13 -30.47
N CYS A 19 5.49 0.01 -30.47
CA CYS A 19 4.89 -1.33 -30.32
C CYS A 19 4.08 -1.43 -29.01
N LEU A 20 4.66 -0.98 -27.89
CA LEU A 20 3.96 -0.96 -26.60
C LEU A 20 2.72 -0.06 -26.61
N ARG A 21 2.79 1.10 -27.27
CA ARG A 21 1.66 2.03 -27.42
C ARG A 21 0.52 1.44 -28.26
N SER A 22 0.85 0.57 -29.22
CA SER A 22 -0.14 -0.18 -30.00
C SER A 22 -0.81 -1.32 -29.21
N GLY A 23 -0.38 -1.57 -27.97
CA GLY A 23 -0.89 -2.62 -27.10
C GLY A 23 -0.15 -3.96 -27.24
N GLU A 24 0.94 -4.02 -28.01
CA GLU A 24 1.73 -5.23 -28.15
C GLU A 24 2.70 -5.41 -26.97
N SER A 25 2.78 -6.63 -26.43
CA SER A 25 3.79 -6.99 -25.42
C SER A 25 5.13 -7.40 -26.04
N VAL A 26 6.21 -6.99 -25.39
CA VAL A 26 7.59 -7.24 -25.85
C VAL A 26 8.38 -7.95 -24.75
N THR A 27 9.03 -9.06 -25.09
CA THR A 27 9.96 -9.76 -24.21
C THR A 27 11.38 -9.34 -24.52
N VAL A 28 12.09 -8.87 -23.49
CA VAL A 28 13.48 -8.46 -23.56
C VAL A 28 14.36 -9.51 -22.91
N THR A 29 15.28 -10.08 -23.67
CA THR A 29 16.21 -11.11 -23.20
C THR A 29 17.61 -10.52 -22.98
N GLN A 30 18.31 -11.01 -21.95
CA GLN A 30 19.68 -10.58 -21.65
C GLN A 30 20.52 -11.75 -21.15
N ARG A 31 21.75 -11.89 -21.66
CA ARG A 31 22.66 -12.96 -21.23
C ARG A 31 22.94 -12.85 -19.72
N GLY A 32 22.67 -13.93 -18.99
CA GLY A 32 22.92 -14.00 -17.55
C GLY A 32 21.88 -13.29 -16.68
N LYS A 33 20.76 -12.84 -17.25
CA LYS A 33 19.62 -12.28 -16.51
C LYS A 33 18.32 -12.96 -16.94
N PRO A 34 17.29 -12.97 -16.08
CA PRO A 34 15.98 -13.45 -16.47
C PRO A 34 15.35 -12.57 -17.56
N ASP A 35 14.49 -13.18 -18.38
CA ASP A 35 13.75 -12.49 -19.43
C ASP A 35 12.70 -11.56 -18.83
N LEU A 36 12.56 -10.37 -19.41
CA LEU A 36 11.66 -9.33 -18.94
C LEU A 36 10.50 -9.17 -19.93
N VAL A 37 9.26 -9.27 -19.46
CA VAL A 37 8.07 -9.00 -20.29
C VAL A 37 7.60 -7.58 -20.03
N ILE A 38 7.57 -6.75 -21.06
CA ILE A 38 7.14 -5.36 -21.01
C ILE A 38 5.78 -5.25 -21.72
N SER A 39 4.81 -4.64 -21.05
CA SER A 39 3.52 -4.30 -21.60
C SER A 39 3.17 -2.86 -21.21
N ALA A 40 2.47 -2.15 -22.09
CA ALA A 40 1.87 -0.87 -21.73
C ALA A 40 0.50 -1.13 -21.09
N LYS A 41 0.17 -0.33 -20.07
CA LYS A 41 -1.19 -0.17 -19.56
C LYS A 41 -1.62 1.26 -19.79
N SER A 42 -2.84 1.46 -20.23
CA SER A 42 -3.43 2.80 -20.28
C SER A 42 -3.71 3.31 -18.87
N VAL A 43 -3.72 4.64 -18.68
CA VAL A 43 -3.99 5.25 -17.37
C VAL A 43 -5.38 4.84 -16.84
N ASP A 44 -6.34 4.64 -17.74
CA ASP A 44 -7.69 4.16 -17.42
C ASP A 44 -7.72 2.69 -16.96
N GLU A 45 -6.82 1.84 -17.48
CA GLU A 45 -6.66 0.45 -17.05
C GLU A 45 -5.88 0.32 -15.74
N ILE A 46 -4.95 1.24 -15.44
CA ILE A 46 -4.22 1.24 -14.15
C ILE A 46 -5.19 1.54 -13.00
N ALA A 47 -6.17 2.43 -13.22
CA ALA A 47 -7.26 2.68 -12.26
C ALA A 47 -8.16 1.45 -12.02
N SER A 48 -8.14 0.47 -12.94
CA SER A 48 -8.98 -0.72 -12.91
C SER A 48 -8.23 -2.00 -12.49
N ALA A 49 -6.89 -2.02 -12.56
CA ALA A 49 -6.08 -3.23 -12.42
C ALA A 49 -4.91 -3.12 -11.43
N ASP A 50 -4.74 -1.99 -10.75
CA ASP A 50 -3.72 -1.82 -9.70
C ASP A 50 -4.37 -1.77 -8.30
N GLU A 51 -5.20 -2.78 -7.99
CA GLU A 51 -5.40 -3.23 -6.61
C GLU A 51 -4.15 -4.01 -6.13
N VAL A 52 -2.98 -3.37 -6.16
CA VAL A 52 -1.87 -3.76 -5.29
C VAL A 52 -2.11 -3.12 -3.93
N LYS A 53 -2.85 -3.85 -3.10
CA LYS A 53 -2.69 -3.96 -1.64
C LYS A 53 -2.12 -2.73 -0.93
N THR A 54 -2.91 -1.67 -0.83
CA THR A 54 -2.94 -0.80 0.35
C THR A 54 -4.38 -0.61 0.81
N SER A 55 -5.08 -1.74 1.00
CA SER A 55 -6.36 -1.78 1.68
C SER A 55 -6.13 -1.61 3.18
N ALA A 56 -6.02 -0.35 3.62
CA ALA A 56 -6.11 -0.01 5.03
C ALA A 56 -7.00 1.23 5.29
N LYS A 57 -7.59 1.83 4.25
CA LYS A 57 -8.49 3.00 4.40
C LYS A 57 -9.88 2.82 3.79
N THR A 58 -10.07 1.91 2.85
CA THR A 58 -11.39 1.61 2.25
C THR A 58 -12.17 0.53 3.00
N ILE A 59 -11.53 -0.23 3.90
CA ILE A 59 -12.22 -1.23 4.72
C ILE A 59 -13.22 -0.53 5.65
N ASP A 60 -12.86 0.61 6.24
CA ASP A 60 -13.72 1.29 7.22
C ASP A 60 -15.04 1.77 6.61
N THR A 61 -15.03 2.27 5.36
CA THR A 61 -16.25 2.73 4.70
C THR A 61 -17.16 1.59 4.29
N HIS A 62 -16.61 0.49 3.76
CA HIS A 62 -17.40 -0.67 3.36
C HIS A 62 -17.89 -1.50 4.56
N LEU A 63 -17.08 -1.61 5.62
CA LEU A 63 -17.49 -2.24 6.87
C LEU A 63 -18.58 -1.44 7.57
N ALA A 64 -18.45 -0.11 7.65
CA ALA A 64 -19.49 0.77 8.20
C ALA A 64 -20.80 0.66 7.40
N GLN A 65 -20.71 0.55 6.07
CA GLN A 65 -21.87 0.39 5.20
C GLN A 65 -22.52 -1.01 5.31
N LEU A 66 -21.74 -2.06 5.60
CA LEU A 66 -22.26 -3.41 5.91
C LEU A 66 -22.89 -3.48 7.31
N ILE A 67 -22.30 -2.81 8.30
CA ILE A 67 -22.87 -2.72 9.66
C ILE A 67 -24.20 -1.94 9.64
N ALA A 68 -24.26 -0.83 8.90
CA ALA A 68 -25.46 0.00 8.81
C ALA A 68 -26.62 -0.67 8.03
N SER A 69 -26.30 -1.59 7.11
CA SER A 69 -27.32 -2.15 6.20
C SER A 69 -27.98 -3.44 6.69
N ASN A 70 -27.43 -4.16 7.68
CA ASN A 70 -27.93 -5.51 8.01
C ASN A 70 -27.91 -5.95 9.49
N LEU A 71 -27.56 -5.11 10.47
CA LEU A 71 -27.45 -5.55 11.88
C LEU A 71 -28.48 -4.93 12.83
N SER A 72 -29.10 -5.80 13.64
CA SER A 72 -30.02 -5.47 14.74
C SER A 72 -29.36 -4.52 15.76
N PRO A 73 -30.12 -3.58 16.37
CA PRO A 73 -29.61 -2.55 17.30
C PRO A 73 -28.88 -3.11 18.53
N GLN A 74 -29.09 -4.37 18.89
CA GLN A 74 -28.39 -5.03 20.00
C GLN A 74 -26.95 -5.45 19.64
N ILE A 75 -26.67 -5.74 18.37
CA ILE A 75 -25.35 -6.20 17.92
C ILE A 75 -24.42 -5.01 17.68
N THR A 76 -24.97 -3.88 17.21
CA THR A 76 -24.23 -2.62 17.06
C THR A 76 -23.67 -2.11 18.38
N GLU A 77 -24.39 -2.28 19.50
CA GLU A 77 -23.92 -1.87 20.82
C GLU A 77 -22.77 -2.78 21.32
N GLY A 78 -22.84 -4.07 21.02
CA GLY A 78 -21.76 -5.03 21.31
C GLY A 78 -20.48 -4.73 20.53
N VAL A 79 -20.59 -4.44 19.24
CA VAL A 79 -19.45 -4.04 18.39
C VAL A 79 -18.88 -2.69 18.84
N MET A 80 -19.74 -1.75 19.25
CA MET A 80 -19.28 -0.44 19.75
C MET A 80 -18.56 -0.55 21.11
N LYS A 81 -18.98 -1.47 21.99
CA LYS A 81 -18.25 -1.75 23.25
C LYS A 81 -16.90 -2.43 22.98
N LEU A 82 -16.86 -3.37 22.03
CA LEU A 82 -15.65 -4.08 21.68
C LEU A 82 -14.62 -3.18 20.98
N THR A 83 -15.07 -2.30 20.08
CA THR A 83 -14.19 -1.29 19.46
C THR A 83 -13.63 -0.31 20.49
N LYS A 84 -14.44 0.16 21.45
CA LYS A 84 -13.95 0.99 22.57
C LYS A 84 -12.93 0.28 23.45
N GLN A 85 -13.14 -1.00 23.73
CA GLN A 85 -12.19 -1.80 24.51
C GLN A 85 -10.91 -2.07 23.73
N LEU A 86 -10.99 -2.32 22.42
CA LEU A 86 -9.83 -2.50 21.55
C LEU A 86 -9.02 -1.21 21.42
N ASP A 87 -9.69 -0.07 21.25
CA ASP A 87 -9.07 1.24 21.17
C ASP A 87 -8.36 1.61 22.49
N ALA A 88 -9.01 1.36 23.64
CA ALA A 88 -8.38 1.51 24.94
C ALA A 88 -7.14 0.61 25.12
N LEU A 89 -7.15 -0.59 24.52
CA LEU A 89 -6.00 -1.52 24.56
C LEU A 89 -4.90 -1.07 23.60
N LEU A 90 -5.24 -0.51 22.43
CA LEU A 90 -4.29 0.06 21.48
C LEU A 90 -3.59 1.32 22.04
N GLN A 91 -4.31 2.06 22.88
CA GLN A 91 -3.80 3.23 23.59
C GLN A 91 -2.93 2.87 24.80
N SER A 92 -2.87 1.59 25.21
CA SER A 92 -1.98 1.15 26.30
C SER A 92 -0.51 1.29 25.91
N ASP A 93 0.32 1.67 26.87
CA ASP A 93 1.76 1.87 26.67
C ASP A 93 2.47 0.59 26.23
N GLU A 94 1.96 -0.57 26.66
CA GLU A 94 2.46 -1.90 26.29
C GLU A 94 2.14 -2.25 24.83
N ALA A 95 0.95 -1.89 24.34
CA ALA A 95 0.59 -2.06 22.93
C ALA A 95 1.40 -1.12 22.02
N ARG A 96 1.64 0.12 22.43
CA ARG A 96 2.53 1.05 21.69
C ARG A 96 3.96 0.52 21.63
N GLN A 97 4.48 -0.02 22.74
CA GLN A 97 5.83 -0.55 22.80
C GLN A 97 6.00 -1.82 21.94
N THR A 98 4.99 -2.68 21.89
CA THR A 98 5.00 -3.88 21.02
C THR A 98 4.85 -3.51 19.55
N MET A 99 4.03 -2.51 19.19
CA MET A 99 4.00 -1.96 17.83
C MET A 99 5.33 -1.32 17.42
N MET A 100 6.00 -0.58 18.31
CA MET A 100 7.33 -0.02 18.02
C MET A 100 8.39 -1.12 17.80
N LYS A 101 8.33 -2.22 18.55
CA LYS A 101 9.20 -3.38 18.33
C LYS A 101 8.88 -4.11 17.03
N ALA A 102 7.60 -4.28 16.71
CA ALA A 102 7.16 -4.93 15.48
C ALA A 102 7.49 -4.10 14.24
N THR A 103 7.35 -2.78 14.30
CA THR A 103 7.75 -1.86 13.22
C THR A 103 9.26 -1.88 13.02
N ASN A 104 10.07 -1.85 14.09
CA ASN A 104 11.52 -1.99 13.98
C ASN A 104 11.94 -3.36 13.38
N ALA A 105 11.25 -4.44 13.73
CA ALA A 105 11.49 -5.77 13.16
C ALA A 105 11.06 -5.87 11.69
N ALA A 106 9.92 -5.29 11.31
CA ALA A 106 9.45 -5.22 9.94
C ALA A 106 10.38 -4.36 9.05
N VAL A 107 10.98 -3.32 9.63
CA VAL A 107 11.96 -2.45 8.95
C VAL A 107 13.27 -3.16 8.64
N ALA A 108 13.74 -4.05 9.53
CA ALA A 108 14.90 -4.91 9.25
C ALA A 108 14.66 -5.86 8.06
N LEU A 109 13.41 -6.22 7.81
CA LEU A 109 13.01 -7.09 6.69
C LEU A 109 12.75 -6.31 5.39
N GLN A 110 12.47 -5.00 5.45
CA GLN A 110 11.97 -4.22 4.31
C GLN A 110 12.96 -3.17 3.78
N GLY A 111 14.17 -3.09 4.33
CA GLY A 111 15.27 -2.28 3.78
C GLY A 111 15.06 -0.76 3.85
N VAL A 112 14.18 -0.29 4.73
CA VAL A 112 13.86 1.14 4.88
C VAL A 112 15.00 1.84 5.63
N SER A 113 15.51 2.94 5.07
CA SER A 113 16.68 3.64 5.63
C SER A 113 16.41 4.24 7.02
N GLU A 114 17.39 4.18 7.91
CA GLU A 114 17.30 4.72 9.28
C GLU A 114 16.95 6.22 9.31
N SER A 115 17.36 6.97 8.28
CA SER A 115 17.05 8.39 8.10
C SER A 115 15.54 8.65 7.93
N PHE A 116 14.85 7.77 7.22
CA PHE A 116 13.41 7.87 7.01
C PHE A 116 12.65 7.60 8.31
N ILE A 117 13.11 6.66 9.13
CA ILE A 117 12.49 6.35 10.42
C ILE A 117 12.57 7.55 11.36
N LYS A 118 13.77 8.16 11.47
CA LYS A 118 13.98 9.37 12.28
C LYS A 118 13.11 10.52 11.80
N ALA A 119 13.00 10.71 10.49
CA ALA A 119 12.13 11.73 9.90
C ALA A 119 10.64 11.44 10.16
N LEU A 120 10.22 10.18 10.06
CA LEU A 120 8.84 9.75 10.32
C LEU A 120 8.47 9.95 11.79
N GLN A 121 9.31 9.49 12.71
CA GLN A 121 9.10 9.68 14.16
C GLN A 121 9.04 11.16 14.51
N HIS A 122 9.98 11.96 14.01
CA HIS A 122 9.98 13.41 14.24
C HIS A 122 8.70 14.07 13.73
N THR A 123 8.21 13.67 12.55
CA THR A 123 6.96 14.18 11.97
C THR A 123 5.75 13.75 12.82
N GLN A 124 5.68 12.49 13.23
CA GLN A 124 4.61 11.97 14.08
C GLN A 124 4.57 12.68 15.45
N THR A 125 5.71 12.89 16.10
CA THR A 125 5.78 13.62 17.36
C THR A 125 5.37 15.08 17.19
N LYS A 126 5.86 15.76 16.15
CA LYS A 126 5.55 17.18 15.92
C LYS A 126 4.07 17.41 15.60
N HIS A 127 3.43 16.45 14.95
CA HIS A 127 2.03 16.55 14.56
C HIS A 127 1.08 15.78 15.49
N ALA A 128 1.57 15.17 16.57
CA ALA A 128 0.77 14.37 17.49
C ALA A 128 -0.44 15.15 18.05
N ASP A 129 -0.21 16.41 18.47
CA ASP A 129 -1.27 17.26 19.03
C ASP A 129 -2.30 17.68 17.97
N ILE A 130 -1.88 17.81 16.71
CA ILE A 130 -2.77 18.16 15.60
C ILE A 130 -3.61 16.95 15.23
N ILE A 131 -3.00 15.77 15.16
CA ILE A 131 -3.68 14.50 14.89
C ILE A 131 -4.72 14.24 15.99
N LYS A 132 -4.33 14.40 17.26
CA LYS A 132 -5.24 14.23 18.40
C LYS A 132 -6.44 15.19 18.35
N LYS A 133 -6.20 16.46 18.01
CA LYS A 133 -7.27 17.46 17.83
C LYS A 133 -8.19 17.20 16.65
N LEU A 134 -7.75 16.47 15.64
CA LEU A 134 -8.57 16.06 14.49
C LEU A 134 -9.37 14.79 14.79
N GLU A 135 -8.92 13.97 15.73
CA GLU A 135 -9.59 12.73 16.16
C GLU A 135 -10.71 13.00 17.19
N ASP A 136 -10.55 14.01 18.05
CA ASP A 136 -11.55 14.42 19.04
C ASP A 136 -12.74 15.23 18.45
N LYS A 137 -12.83 15.36 17.12
CA LYS A 137 -13.83 16.19 16.42
C LYS A 137 -14.80 15.36 15.60
#